data_AF-U3P5D9-F1
#
_entry.id   AF-U3P5D9-F1
#
_cell.length_a   1.000
_cell.length_b   1.000
_cell.length_c   1.000
_cell.angle_alpha   90.00
_cell.angle_beta   90.00
_cell.angle_gamma   90.00
#
_symmetry.space_group_name_H-M   'P 1'
#
loop_
_entity.id
_entity.type
_entity.pdbx_description
1 polymer ?
#
loop_
_entity_poly.entity_id
_entity_poly.type
_entity_poly.pdbx_seq_one_letter_code
_entity_poly.pdbx_strand_id
1 'polypeptide(L)'
;MLVGRRSLPAVGGGQAGAGSGTASARSEDLRLYRAQAGSLDLELAGALSRVRRALEDVAAGCRWGRIDGSGVVAGFQRWIEQNQADGSWLEGAAGAFETAGSGVALGSTVWAFFGVPESGASPLSAVELLALLKETTPAELRRLLAADAGLAQLFWNAPPAPASTAAWWAGLDQGQRDAFVVQAPIVIGNLPGLPYAVRNAANLKQYVYWQQHRESLNDDQRRALDALAGVLRSPIKGMPVQLVALNLFASVPLLAVGYGNLDAVTNTTWCVPGMGTDAADGTNAWSTAARNLYAVQSRLPGMVPGVIRVARLRHSGPGHGHRK
;
A
#
# COMPACT_ATOMS: atom_id res chain seq x y z
N MET A 1 13.06 26.11 9.58
CA MET A 1 12.40 25.01 10.32
C MET A 1 10.90 25.31 10.38
N LEU A 2 10.15 24.98 9.32
CA LEU A 2 8.71 25.22 9.23
C LEU A 2 7.98 23.94 9.66
N VAL A 3 7.87 23.74 10.97
CA VAL A 3 6.95 22.73 11.50
C VAL A 3 5.57 23.40 11.52
N GLY A 4 4.81 23.25 10.44
CA GLY A 4 3.44 23.73 10.37
C GLY A 4 2.63 23.11 11.52
N ARG A 5 1.93 23.95 12.30
CA ARG A 5 0.99 23.47 13.33
C ARG A 5 -0.02 22.55 12.64
N ARG A 6 -0.08 21.29 13.08
CA ARG A 6 -1.07 20.31 12.63
C ARG A 6 -2.41 20.69 13.25
N SER A 7 -3.26 21.36 12.48
CA SER A 7 -4.64 21.65 12.89
C SER A 7 -5.46 20.37 12.77
N LEU A 8 -5.90 19.82 13.90
CA LEU A 8 -6.93 18.78 13.90
C LEU A 8 -8.27 19.46 13.61
N PRO A 9 -9.13 18.91 12.72
CA PRO A 9 -10.48 19.43 12.56
C PRO A 9 -11.22 19.38 13.89
N ALA A 10 -12.00 20.43 14.18
CA ALA A 10 -12.82 20.48 15.38
C ALA A 10 -13.84 19.32 15.34
N VAL A 11 -14.07 18.69 16.49
CA VAL A 11 -15.14 17.68 16.64
C VAL A 11 -16.46 18.40 16.39
N GLY A 12 -17.10 18.11 15.26
CA GLY A 12 -18.39 18.71 14.90
C GLY A 12 -19.45 18.29 15.90
N GLY A 13 -19.91 19.23 16.73
CA GLY A 13 -21.16 19.10 17.47
C GLY A 13 -22.33 19.31 16.50
N GLY A 14 -22.91 18.23 15.98
CA GLY A 14 -24.03 18.29 15.05
C GLY A 14 -24.75 16.95 14.94
N GLN A 15 -26.08 17.01 14.97
CA GLN A 15 -27.03 15.90 15.11
C GLN A 15 -26.82 14.72 14.13
N ALA A 16 -27.23 13.54 14.63
CA ALA A 16 -27.26 12.28 13.92
C ALA A 16 -27.99 12.37 12.56
N GLY A 17 -27.23 12.17 11.48
CA GLY A 17 -27.76 12.02 10.12
C GLY A 17 -26.62 12.10 9.10
N ALA A 18 -26.30 10.98 8.45
CA ALA A 18 -25.28 10.79 7.40
C ALA A 18 -23.86 11.30 7.76
N GLY A 19 -22.95 10.38 8.10
CA GLY A 19 -21.59 10.68 8.54
C GLY A 19 -20.79 11.50 7.52
N SER A 20 -20.58 12.78 7.82
CA SER A 20 -19.57 13.61 7.17
C SER A 20 -18.19 13.11 7.59
N GLY A 21 -17.52 12.38 6.69
CA GLY A 21 -16.08 12.18 6.81
C GLY A 21 -15.38 13.55 6.82
N THR A 22 -14.24 13.65 7.50
CA THR A 22 -13.36 14.83 7.39
C THR A 22 -11.93 14.33 7.27
N ALA A 23 -11.25 14.72 6.19
CA ALA A 23 -9.83 14.46 6.02
C ALA A 23 -9.03 15.71 6.39
N SER A 24 -8.05 15.56 7.28
CA SER A 24 -7.10 16.64 7.62
C SER A 24 -5.89 16.69 6.69
N ALA A 25 -5.86 15.82 5.67
CA ALA A 25 -4.83 15.80 4.66
C ALA A 25 -4.95 17.02 3.75
N ARG A 26 -3.80 17.60 3.37
CA ARG A 26 -3.73 18.69 2.41
C ARG A 26 -3.50 18.12 1.01
N SER A 27 -4.55 17.53 0.42
CA SER A 27 -4.46 16.89 -0.89
C SER A 27 -4.03 17.87 -1.99
N GLU A 28 -4.40 19.15 -1.87
CA GLU A 28 -3.94 20.22 -2.77
C GLU A 28 -2.41 20.42 -2.71
N ASP A 29 -1.81 20.41 -1.50
CA ASP A 29 -0.35 20.52 -1.34
C ASP A 29 0.36 19.33 -2.00
N LEU A 30 -0.22 18.11 -1.92
CA LEU A 30 0.32 16.91 -2.59
C LEU A 30 0.28 17.05 -4.12
N ARG A 31 -0.83 17.57 -4.67
CA ARG A 31 -0.96 17.82 -6.11
C ARG A 31 -0.02 18.92 -6.59
N LEU A 32 0.13 19.98 -5.81
CA LEU A 32 1.06 21.07 -6.11
C LEU A 32 2.51 20.55 -6.16
N TYR A 33 2.91 19.76 -5.15
CA TYR A 33 4.23 19.12 -5.14
C TYR A 33 4.43 18.22 -6.36
N ARG A 34 3.45 17.38 -6.71
CA ARG A 34 3.50 16.53 -7.92
C ARG A 34 3.65 17.36 -9.19
N ALA A 35 2.91 18.46 -9.33
CA ALA A 35 2.98 19.31 -10.51
C ALA A 35 4.36 19.94 -10.66
N GLN A 36 4.94 20.43 -9.55
CA GLN A 36 6.30 20.97 -9.51
C GLN A 36 7.35 19.89 -9.85
N ALA A 37 7.25 18.70 -9.25
CA ALA A 37 8.14 17.58 -9.53
C ALA A 37 8.08 17.16 -11.02
N GLY A 38 6.88 17.11 -11.60
CA GLY A 38 6.70 16.79 -13.02
C GLY A 38 7.34 17.82 -13.95
N SER A 39 7.32 19.11 -13.60
CA SER A 39 8.05 20.14 -14.36
C SER A 39 9.56 19.90 -14.31
N LEU A 40 10.10 19.59 -13.13
CA LEU A 40 11.53 19.29 -12.96
C LEU A 40 11.95 18.01 -13.71
N ASP A 41 11.09 16.99 -13.75
CA ASP A 41 11.35 15.76 -14.52
C ASP A 41 11.46 16.04 -16.02
N LEU A 42 10.63 16.96 -16.57
CA LEU A 42 10.72 17.38 -17.97
C LEU A 42 12.03 18.12 -18.25
N GLU A 43 12.47 19.01 -17.35
CA GLU A 43 13.76 19.69 -17.46
C GLU A 43 14.93 18.69 -17.44
N LEU A 44 14.86 17.72 -16.52
CA LEU A 44 15.85 16.65 -16.39
C LEU A 44 15.90 15.76 -17.65
N ALA A 45 14.75 15.40 -18.20
CA ALA A 45 14.65 14.67 -19.46
C ALA A 45 15.26 15.44 -20.64
N GLY A 46 15.05 16.77 -20.67
CA GLY A 46 15.71 17.65 -21.64
C GLY A 46 17.24 17.66 -21.48
N ALA A 47 17.75 17.70 -20.25
CA ALA A 47 19.18 17.59 -19.97
C ALA A 47 19.76 16.24 -20.40
N LEU A 48 19.08 15.14 -20.07
CA LEU A 48 19.46 13.79 -20.49
C LEU A 48 19.53 13.66 -22.03
N SER A 49 18.57 14.26 -22.73
CA SER A 49 18.56 14.27 -24.20
C SER A 49 19.78 14.99 -24.78
N ARG A 50 20.23 16.09 -24.16
CA ARG A 50 21.47 16.78 -24.56
C ARG A 50 22.71 15.94 -24.30
N VAL A 51 22.78 15.24 -23.17
CA VAL A 51 23.89 14.33 -22.84
C VAL A 51 23.98 13.19 -23.86
N ARG A 52 22.84 12.57 -24.22
CA ARG A 52 22.80 11.51 -25.24
C ARG A 52 23.36 11.98 -26.57
N ARG A 53 22.88 13.13 -27.06
CA ARG A 53 23.38 13.73 -28.30
C ARG A 53 24.88 13.99 -28.26
N ALA A 54 25.39 14.55 -27.16
CA ALA A 54 26.83 14.79 -27.01
C ALA A 54 27.66 13.50 -27.02
N LEU A 55 27.16 12.41 -26.42
CA LEU A 55 27.82 11.10 -26.47
C LEU A 55 27.82 10.51 -27.89
N GLU A 56 26.72 10.68 -28.65
CA GLU A 56 26.63 10.30 -30.05
C GLU A 56 27.61 11.09 -30.93
N ASP A 57 27.67 12.41 -30.75
CA ASP A 57 28.59 13.30 -31.48
C ASP A 57 30.06 12.92 -31.23
N VAL A 58 30.43 12.63 -29.97
CA VAL A 58 31.77 12.14 -29.63
C VAL A 58 32.05 10.78 -30.28
N ALA A 59 31.08 9.85 -30.25
CA ALA A 59 31.25 8.54 -30.86
C ALA A 59 31.43 8.60 -32.39
N ALA A 60 30.76 9.56 -33.04
CA ALA A 60 30.87 9.78 -34.49
C ALA A 60 32.17 10.53 -34.88
N GLY A 61 32.60 11.50 -34.07
CA GLY A 61 33.70 12.40 -34.41
C GLY A 61 35.08 12.04 -33.86
N CYS A 62 35.16 11.26 -32.79
CA CYS A 62 36.43 11.00 -32.11
C CYS A 62 37.18 9.80 -32.71
N ARG A 63 38.39 10.05 -33.23
CA ARG A 63 39.24 9.00 -33.83
C ARG A 63 40.20 8.33 -32.83
N TRP A 64 40.32 8.88 -31.62
CA TRP A 64 41.38 8.52 -30.67
C TRP A 64 40.86 7.90 -29.37
N GLY A 65 39.55 7.69 -29.23
CA GLY A 65 38.98 7.07 -28.03
C GLY A 65 37.46 7.05 -28.02
N ARG A 66 36.89 6.43 -26.98
CA ARG A 66 35.45 6.36 -26.71
C ARG A 66 35.16 6.85 -25.30
N ILE A 67 34.09 7.62 -25.14
CA ILE A 67 33.52 7.93 -23.82
C ILE A 67 32.35 6.97 -23.59
N ASP A 68 32.37 6.25 -22.47
CA ASP A 68 31.24 5.45 -22.03
C ASP A 68 30.41 6.23 -21.01
N GLY A 69 29.28 6.80 -21.47
CA GLY A 69 28.30 7.49 -20.63
C GLY A 69 27.08 6.64 -20.27
N SER A 70 27.08 5.34 -20.59
CA SER A 70 25.89 4.48 -20.47
C SER A 70 25.36 4.40 -19.03
N GLY A 71 26.25 4.34 -18.04
CA GLY A 71 25.88 4.31 -16.63
C GLY A 71 25.15 5.57 -16.15
N VAL A 72 25.61 6.75 -16.59
CA VAL A 72 24.95 8.04 -16.29
C VAL A 72 23.59 8.10 -16.96
N VAL A 73 23.51 7.74 -18.24
CA VAL A 73 22.25 7.74 -19.00
C VAL A 73 21.22 6.81 -18.35
N ALA A 74 21.62 5.59 -18.00
CA ALA A 74 20.76 4.62 -17.34
C ALA A 74 20.36 5.08 -15.92
N GLY A 75 21.26 5.75 -15.19
CA GLY A 75 20.97 6.30 -13.87
C GLY A 75 19.90 7.39 -13.90
N PHE A 76 20.07 8.39 -14.77
CA PHE A 76 19.09 9.47 -14.94
C PHE A 76 17.74 8.96 -15.43
N GLN A 77 17.74 8.00 -16.36
CA GLN A 77 16.50 7.42 -16.84
C GLN A 77 15.75 6.68 -15.73
N ARG A 78 16.44 5.84 -14.95
CA ARG A 78 15.84 5.18 -13.78
C ARG A 78 15.32 6.18 -12.76
N TRP A 79 16.03 7.29 -12.55
CA TRP A 79 15.59 8.34 -11.64
C TRP A 79 14.27 8.97 -12.11
N ILE A 80 14.17 9.35 -13.38
CA ILE A 80 12.95 9.93 -13.96
C ILE A 80 11.79 8.93 -13.86
N GLU A 81 12.02 7.66 -14.19
CA GLU A 81 11.00 6.60 -14.08
C GLU A 81 10.52 6.41 -12.63
N GLN A 82 11.43 6.46 -11.65
CA GLN A 82 11.11 6.39 -10.22
C GLN A 82 10.32 7.62 -9.75
N ASN A 83 10.71 8.82 -10.17
CA ASN A 83 9.99 10.06 -9.85
C ASN A 83 8.58 10.06 -10.42
N GLN A 84 8.39 9.58 -11.66
CA GLN A 84 7.07 9.44 -12.27
C GLN A 84 6.21 8.43 -11.51
N ALA A 85 6.78 7.28 -11.11
CA ALA A 85 6.08 6.29 -10.29
C ALA A 85 5.66 6.86 -8.92
N ASP A 86 6.52 7.65 -8.28
CA ASP A 86 6.21 8.35 -7.03
C ASP A 86 5.13 9.44 -7.26
N GLY A 87 5.14 10.12 -8.42
CA GLY A 87 4.11 11.08 -8.81
C GLY A 87 2.72 10.45 -8.98
N SER A 88 2.62 9.32 -9.67
CA SER A 88 1.36 8.56 -9.78
C SER A 88 0.86 8.08 -8.43
N TRP A 89 1.78 7.67 -7.55
CA TRP A 89 1.45 7.26 -6.19
C TRP A 89 0.93 8.44 -5.34
N LEU A 90 1.53 9.63 -5.44
CA LEU A 90 1.06 10.84 -4.74
C LEU A 90 -0.35 11.24 -5.16
N GLU A 91 -0.67 11.15 -6.45
CA GLU A 91 -2.03 11.41 -6.96
C GLU A 91 -3.04 10.40 -6.39
N GLY A 92 -2.68 9.12 -6.36
CA GLY A 92 -3.50 8.08 -5.73
C GLY A 92 -3.73 8.36 -4.25
N ALA A 93 -2.69 8.74 -3.51
CA ALA A 93 -2.80 9.11 -2.10
C ALA A 93 -3.69 10.35 -1.88
N ALA A 94 -3.55 11.38 -2.71
CA ALA A 94 -4.38 12.59 -2.65
C ALA A 94 -5.86 12.27 -2.88
N GLY A 95 -6.17 11.47 -3.91
CA GLY A 95 -7.52 10.97 -4.18
C GLY A 95 -8.07 10.13 -3.03
N ALA A 96 -7.25 9.25 -2.43
CA ALA A 96 -7.64 8.44 -1.27
C ALA A 96 -8.13 9.29 -0.10
N PHE A 97 -7.40 10.37 0.20
CA PHE A 97 -7.74 11.28 1.28
C PHE A 97 -9.02 12.06 0.99
N GLU A 98 -9.26 12.44 -0.27
CA GLU A 98 -10.50 13.11 -0.66
C GLU A 98 -11.70 12.17 -0.58
N THR A 99 -11.57 10.93 -1.02
CA THR A 99 -12.60 9.89 -0.86
C THR A 99 -12.87 9.58 0.61
N ALA A 100 -11.84 9.50 1.44
CA ALA A 100 -12.01 9.33 2.89
C ALA A 100 -12.69 10.56 3.52
N GLY A 101 -12.35 11.77 3.03
CA GLY A 101 -12.94 13.03 3.45
C GLY A 101 -14.38 13.24 2.99
N SER A 102 -14.85 12.53 1.96
CA SER A 102 -16.25 12.62 1.49
C SER A 102 -17.20 11.70 2.26
N GLY A 103 -16.71 10.90 3.21
CA GLY A 103 -17.52 9.96 4.00
C GLY A 103 -17.78 8.62 3.30
N VAL A 104 -17.18 8.38 2.13
CA VAL A 104 -17.24 7.08 1.44
C VAL A 104 -16.36 6.06 2.18
N ALA A 105 -16.83 4.81 2.28
CA ALA A 105 -16.24 3.77 3.11
C ALA A 105 -14.72 3.59 2.90
N LEU A 106 -13.98 3.62 4.02
CA LEU A 106 -12.50 3.57 4.10
C LEU A 106 -11.86 2.26 3.61
N GLY A 107 -12.66 1.29 3.16
CA GLY A 107 -12.17 -0.03 2.74
C GLY A 107 -11.20 0.01 1.56
N SER A 108 -11.37 0.98 0.64
CA SER A 108 -10.52 1.17 -0.55
C SER A 108 -9.24 1.96 -0.28
N THR A 109 -9.13 2.68 0.84
CA THR A 109 -8.04 3.63 1.08
C THR A 109 -6.66 2.96 1.13
N VAL A 110 -6.58 1.70 1.61
CA VAL A 110 -5.32 0.91 1.56
C VAL A 110 -4.79 0.77 0.12
N TRP A 111 -5.65 0.52 -0.86
CA TRP A 111 -5.27 0.29 -2.26
C TRP A 111 -4.71 1.55 -2.91
N ALA A 112 -5.36 2.68 -2.63
CA ALA A 112 -4.91 3.96 -3.12
C ALA A 112 -3.50 4.31 -2.59
N PHE A 113 -3.17 3.97 -1.33
CA PHE A 113 -1.82 4.15 -0.80
C PHE A 113 -0.77 3.15 -1.31
N PHE A 114 -1.19 2.02 -1.87
CA PHE A 114 -0.29 1.14 -2.59
C PHE A 114 -0.04 1.61 -4.03
N GLY A 115 -0.75 2.64 -4.51
CA GLY A 115 -0.63 3.13 -5.88
C GLY A 115 -1.01 2.06 -6.91
N VAL A 116 -1.97 1.18 -6.56
CA VAL A 116 -2.53 0.25 -7.54
C VAL A 116 -3.55 1.03 -8.36
N PRO A 117 -3.32 1.25 -9.67
CA PRO A 117 -4.25 2.01 -10.49
C PRO A 117 -5.57 1.25 -10.59
N GLU A 118 -6.71 1.94 -10.41
CA GLU A 118 -8.06 1.36 -10.62
C GLU A 118 -8.28 0.85 -12.06
N SER A 119 -7.39 1.20 -12.99
CA SER A 119 -7.56 1.06 -14.43
C SER A 119 -6.29 0.62 -15.17
N GLY A 120 -5.46 -0.21 -14.55
CA GLY A 120 -4.62 -1.10 -15.34
C GLY A 120 -5.52 -2.04 -16.16
N ALA A 121 -5.17 -2.38 -17.40
CA ALA A 121 -5.92 -3.35 -18.20
C ALA A 121 -5.87 -4.74 -17.54
N SER A 122 -6.70 -4.95 -16.53
CA SER A 122 -6.96 -6.25 -15.93
C SER A 122 -7.82 -7.04 -16.92
N PRO A 123 -7.51 -8.30 -17.20
CA PRO A 123 -8.35 -9.15 -18.06
C PRO A 123 -9.76 -9.34 -17.50
N LEU A 124 -9.93 -9.15 -16.18
CA LEU A 124 -11.23 -9.15 -15.50
C LEU A 124 -11.48 -7.82 -14.79
N SER A 125 -12.69 -7.30 -14.93
CA SER A 125 -13.21 -6.13 -14.24
C SER A 125 -13.56 -6.43 -12.78
N ALA A 126 -13.71 -5.37 -11.98
CA ALA A 126 -14.19 -5.46 -10.61
C ALA A 126 -15.58 -6.13 -10.49
N VAL A 127 -16.43 -6.00 -11.51
CA VAL A 127 -17.75 -6.64 -11.56
C VAL A 127 -17.64 -8.14 -11.80
N GLU A 128 -16.78 -8.55 -12.74
CA GLU A 128 -16.54 -9.98 -13.03
C GLU A 128 -15.87 -10.69 -11.85
N LEU A 129 -14.94 -10.02 -11.16
CA LEU A 129 -14.33 -10.58 -9.95
C LEU A 129 -15.32 -10.73 -8.80
N LEU A 130 -16.30 -9.81 -8.68
CA LEU A 130 -17.39 -9.97 -7.72
C LEU A 130 -18.34 -11.13 -8.11
N ALA A 131 -18.65 -11.26 -9.40
CA ALA A 131 -19.46 -12.37 -9.91
C ALA A 131 -18.78 -13.71 -9.60
N LEU A 132 -17.47 -13.82 -9.84
CA LEU A 132 -16.67 -14.99 -9.47
C LEU A 132 -16.82 -15.34 -7.98
N LEU A 133 -16.75 -14.36 -7.07
CA LEU A 133 -16.95 -14.60 -5.63
C LEU A 133 -18.36 -15.08 -5.28
N LYS A 134 -19.38 -14.65 -6.03
CA LYS A 134 -20.78 -15.04 -5.83
C LYS A 134 -21.09 -16.43 -6.38
N GLU A 135 -20.44 -16.79 -7.48
CA GLU A 135 -20.71 -18.01 -8.24
C GLU A 135 -19.83 -19.19 -7.83
N THR A 136 -18.81 -18.98 -6.99
CA THR A 136 -17.91 -20.03 -6.54
C THR A 136 -18.06 -20.33 -5.06
N THR A 137 -17.94 -21.61 -4.72
CA THR A 137 -17.73 -22.05 -3.35
C THR A 137 -16.29 -21.75 -2.89
N PRO A 138 -16.02 -21.66 -1.58
CA PRO A 138 -14.65 -21.50 -1.06
C PRO A 138 -13.66 -22.55 -1.58
N ALA A 139 -14.12 -23.79 -1.78
CA ALA A 139 -13.30 -24.88 -2.29
C ALA A 139 -13.02 -24.77 -3.80
N GLU A 140 -13.96 -24.24 -4.58
CA GLU A 140 -13.76 -23.92 -5.99
C GLU A 140 -12.80 -22.76 -6.15
N LEU A 141 -12.99 -21.67 -5.41
CA LEU A 141 -12.08 -20.53 -5.44
C LEU A 141 -10.65 -20.95 -5.07
N ARG A 142 -10.49 -21.80 -4.05
CA ARG A 142 -9.17 -22.37 -3.70
C ARG A 142 -8.55 -23.16 -4.85
N ARG A 143 -9.34 -23.98 -5.56
CA ARG A 143 -8.87 -24.76 -6.71
C ARG A 143 -8.45 -23.84 -7.87
N LEU A 144 -9.22 -22.78 -8.14
CA LEU A 144 -8.87 -21.78 -9.15
C LEU A 144 -7.58 -21.05 -8.80
N LEU A 145 -7.42 -20.61 -7.55
CA LEU A 145 -6.20 -19.95 -7.07
C LEU A 145 -4.96 -20.87 -7.13
N ALA A 146 -5.14 -22.18 -6.94
CA ALA A 146 -4.07 -23.15 -7.07
C ALA A 146 -3.70 -23.44 -8.54
N ALA A 147 -4.67 -23.33 -9.46
CA ALA A 147 -4.46 -23.51 -10.89
C ALA A 147 -3.82 -22.27 -11.55
N ASP A 148 -4.16 -21.08 -11.06
CA ASP A 148 -3.63 -19.81 -11.55
C ASP A 148 -3.28 -18.86 -10.39
N ALA A 149 -1.98 -18.74 -10.10
CA ALA A 149 -1.47 -17.82 -9.09
C ALA A 149 -1.73 -16.34 -9.44
N GLY A 150 -1.93 -16.02 -10.72
CA GLY A 150 -2.25 -14.68 -11.21
C GLY A 150 -3.64 -14.19 -10.80
N LEU A 151 -4.58 -15.11 -10.52
CA LEU A 151 -5.95 -14.77 -10.13
C LEU A 151 -6.00 -13.89 -8.87
N ALA A 152 -5.16 -14.19 -7.87
CA ALA A 152 -5.08 -13.37 -6.66
C ALA A 152 -4.64 -11.93 -6.97
N GLN A 153 -3.75 -11.76 -7.95
CA GLN A 153 -3.28 -10.43 -8.36
C GLN A 153 -4.37 -9.65 -9.10
N LEU A 154 -5.31 -10.31 -9.77
CA LEU A 154 -6.46 -9.63 -10.39
C LEU A 154 -7.33 -8.93 -9.33
N PHE A 155 -7.58 -9.58 -8.18
CA PHE A 155 -8.28 -8.95 -7.05
C PHE A 155 -7.53 -7.75 -6.45
N TRP A 156 -6.20 -7.72 -6.59
CA TRP A 156 -5.41 -6.56 -6.19
C TRP A 156 -5.51 -5.43 -7.22
N ASN A 157 -5.46 -5.76 -8.50
CA ASN A 157 -5.46 -4.81 -9.61
C ASN A 157 -6.82 -4.13 -9.82
N ALA A 158 -7.90 -4.89 -9.70
CA ALA A 158 -9.27 -4.41 -9.91
C ALA A 158 -10.21 -4.94 -8.81
N PRO A 159 -9.99 -4.57 -7.53
CA PRO A 159 -10.80 -5.09 -6.44
C PRO A 159 -12.28 -4.76 -6.63
N PRO A 160 -13.21 -5.68 -6.30
CA PRO A 160 -14.62 -5.35 -6.19
C PRO A 160 -14.88 -4.13 -5.29
N ALA A 161 -15.86 -3.31 -5.66
CA ALA A 161 -16.21 -2.12 -4.91
C ALA A 161 -16.52 -2.46 -3.43
N PRO A 162 -16.01 -1.69 -2.44
CA PRO A 162 -16.13 -2.03 -1.02
C PRO A 162 -17.58 -2.28 -0.56
N ALA A 163 -18.53 -1.47 -1.02
CA ALA A 163 -19.94 -1.63 -0.67
C ALA A 163 -20.54 -2.94 -1.20
N SER A 164 -20.19 -3.32 -2.43
CA SER A 164 -20.64 -4.56 -3.06
C SER A 164 -20.02 -5.78 -2.40
N THR A 165 -18.75 -5.71 -2.02
CA THR A 165 -18.06 -6.75 -1.24
C THR A 165 -18.70 -6.93 0.13
N ALA A 166 -18.99 -5.82 0.82
CA ALA A 166 -19.62 -5.85 2.14
C ALA A 166 -21.03 -6.48 2.06
N ALA A 167 -21.82 -6.12 1.05
CA ALA A 167 -23.14 -6.69 0.83
C ALA A 167 -23.08 -8.19 0.52
N TRP A 168 -22.15 -8.63 -0.33
CA TRP A 168 -21.92 -10.05 -0.60
C TRP A 168 -21.55 -10.81 0.69
N TRP A 169 -20.58 -10.30 1.44
CA TRP A 169 -20.12 -10.93 2.68
C TRP A 169 -21.21 -11.01 3.75
N ALA A 170 -22.03 -9.96 3.86
CA ALA A 170 -23.17 -9.92 4.78
C ALA A 170 -24.24 -10.96 4.43
N GLY A 171 -24.40 -11.30 3.14
CA GLY A 171 -25.33 -12.33 2.67
C GLY A 171 -24.87 -13.78 2.94
N LEU A 172 -23.60 -14.00 3.28
CA LEU A 172 -23.09 -15.32 3.62
C LEU A 172 -23.44 -15.72 5.06
N ASP A 173 -23.69 -17.00 5.30
CA ASP A 173 -23.76 -17.54 6.66
C ASP A 173 -22.37 -17.64 7.32
N GLN A 174 -22.34 -17.90 8.62
CA GLN A 174 -21.08 -17.96 9.38
C GLN A 174 -20.15 -19.08 8.89
N GLY A 175 -20.69 -20.25 8.52
CA GLY A 175 -19.90 -21.38 8.02
C GLY A 175 -19.25 -21.08 6.68
N GLN A 176 -19.96 -20.40 5.78
CA GLN A 176 -19.44 -19.91 4.50
C GLN A 176 -18.33 -18.88 4.70
N ARG A 177 -18.52 -17.90 5.60
CA ARG A 177 -17.50 -16.89 5.92
C ARG A 177 -16.22 -17.54 6.46
N ASP A 178 -16.37 -18.46 7.41
CA ASP A 178 -15.22 -19.17 7.99
C ASP A 178 -14.50 -20.03 6.94
N ALA A 179 -15.27 -20.70 6.06
CA ALA A 179 -14.71 -21.46 4.95
C ALA A 179 -13.93 -20.58 3.96
N PHE A 180 -14.42 -19.39 3.62
CA PHE A 180 -13.69 -18.44 2.78
C PHE A 180 -12.38 -17.97 3.43
N VAL A 181 -12.41 -17.62 4.72
CA VAL A 181 -11.19 -17.22 5.47
C VAL A 181 -10.15 -18.35 5.48
N VAL A 182 -10.58 -19.61 5.57
CA VAL A 182 -9.67 -20.77 5.59
C VAL A 182 -9.17 -21.13 4.19
N GLN A 183 -10.05 -21.14 3.19
CA GLN A 183 -9.75 -21.73 1.88
C GLN A 183 -9.24 -20.73 0.84
N ALA A 184 -9.60 -19.45 0.95
CA ALA A 184 -9.12 -18.39 0.07
C ALA A 184 -8.50 -17.18 0.83
N PRO A 185 -7.64 -17.38 1.84
CA PRO A 185 -7.15 -16.29 2.69
C PRO A 185 -6.39 -15.20 1.93
N ILE A 186 -5.73 -15.53 0.80
CA ILE A 186 -5.01 -14.55 -0.04
C ILE A 186 -5.95 -13.51 -0.67
N VAL A 187 -7.18 -13.90 -0.98
CA VAL A 187 -8.21 -12.99 -1.50
C VAL A 187 -8.90 -12.29 -0.32
N ILE A 188 -9.45 -13.05 0.63
CA ILE A 188 -10.25 -12.52 1.75
C ILE A 188 -9.46 -11.55 2.64
N GLY A 189 -8.17 -11.80 2.86
CA GLY A 189 -7.30 -10.90 3.62
C GLY A 189 -7.15 -9.52 3.01
N ASN A 190 -7.43 -9.40 1.72
CA ASN A 190 -7.14 -8.25 0.90
C ASN A 190 -8.38 -7.73 0.16
N LEU A 191 -9.60 -8.08 0.58
CA LEU A 191 -10.80 -7.54 -0.06
C LEU A 191 -11.26 -6.23 0.63
N PRO A 192 -11.33 -5.10 -0.09
CA PRO A 192 -11.97 -3.88 0.42
C PRO A 192 -13.42 -4.13 0.81
N GLY A 193 -13.86 -3.54 1.93
CA GLY A 193 -15.23 -3.66 2.43
C GLY A 193 -15.46 -4.80 3.43
N LEU A 194 -14.50 -5.73 3.57
CA LEU A 194 -14.54 -6.71 4.66
C LEU A 194 -14.09 -6.10 5.99
N PRO A 195 -14.64 -6.57 7.13
CA PRO A 195 -14.17 -6.18 8.45
C PRO A 195 -12.66 -6.40 8.60
N TYR A 196 -11.97 -5.48 9.25
CA TYR A 196 -10.53 -5.58 9.50
C TYR A 196 -10.17 -6.80 10.33
N ALA A 197 -11.02 -7.26 11.24
CA ALA A 197 -10.85 -8.52 11.97
C ALA A 197 -10.82 -9.73 11.03
N VAL A 198 -11.70 -9.77 10.02
CA VAL A 198 -11.75 -10.84 9.00
C VAL A 198 -10.48 -10.80 8.15
N ARG A 199 -10.10 -9.61 7.69
CA ARG A 199 -8.88 -9.41 6.90
C ARG A 199 -7.63 -9.82 7.68
N ASN A 200 -7.54 -9.42 8.94
CA ASN A 200 -6.47 -9.81 9.86
C ASN A 200 -6.39 -11.33 10.02
N ALA A 201 -7.52 -12.00 10.27
CA ALA A 201 -7.55 -13.45 10.42
C ALA A 201 -7.04 -14.18 9.15
N ALA A 202 -7.48 -13.74 7.97
CA ALA A 202 -7.04 -14.31 6.69
C ALA A 202 -5.56 -14.00 6.39
N ASN A 203 -5.10 -12.77 6.59
CA ASN A 203 -3.70 -12.41 6.37
C ASN A 203 -2.75 -13.08 7.37
N LEU A 204 -3.16 -13.30 8.61
CA LEU A 204 -2.37 -14.06 9.58
C LEU A 204 -2.21 -15.54 9.17
N LYS A 205 -3.23 -16.14 8.53
CA LYS A 205 -3.10 -17.47 7.93
C LYS A 205 -2.07 -17.49 6.80
N GLN A 206 -2.08 -16.48 5.93
CA GLN A 206 -1.06 -16.31 4.89
C GLN A 206 0.34 -16.16 5.51
N TYR A 207 0.48 -15.29 6.51
CA TYR A 207 1.74 -15.07 7.21
C TYR A 207 2.30 -16.37 7.81
N VAL A 208 1.46 -17.14 8.53
CA VAL A 208 1.87 -18.41 9.14
C VAL A 208 2.25 -19.44 8.07
N TYR A 209 1.45 -19.55 7.00
CA TYR A 209 1.74 -20.45 5.88
C TYR A 209 3.11 -20.14 5.27
N TRP A 210 3.38 -18.89 4.91
CA TRP A 210 4.63 -18.51 4.27
C TRP A 210 5.84 -18.53 5.21
N GLN A 211 5.63 -18.39 6.53
CA GLN A 211 6.68 -18.64 7.51
C GLN A 211 7.12 -20.11 7.56
N GLN A 212 6.28 -21.05 7.14
CA GLN A 212 6.61 -22.47 7.06
C GLN A 212 7.17 -22.88 5.68
N HIS A 213 6.97 -22.05 4.65
CA HIS A 213 7.36 -22.31 3.26
C HIS A 213 8.35 -21.25 2.74
N ARG A 214 9.31 -20.83 3.59
CA ARG A 214 10.23 -19.72 3.28
C ARG A 214 11.22 -20.06 2.16
N GLU A 215 11.47 -21.33 1.93
CA GLU A 215 12.29 -21.85 0.83
C GLU A 215 11.68 -21.55 -0.54
N SER A 216 10.36 -21.38 -0.60
CA SER A 216 9.63 -21.06 -1.83
C SER A 216 9.59 -19.54 -2.13
N LEU A 217 10.22 -18.72 -1.29
CA LEU A 217 10.20 -17.26 -1.39
C LEU A 217 11.52 -16.72 -1.96
N ASN A 218 11.50 -15.49 -2.47
CA ASN A 218 12.71 -14.72 -2.75
C ASN A 218 13.18 -13.92 -1.52
N ASP A 219 14.30 -13.21 -1.63
CA ASP A 219 14.88 -12.46 -0.52
C ASP A 219 13.97 -11.32 -0.04
N ASP A 220 13.33 -10.59 -0.95
CA ASP A 220 12.41 -9.50 -0.59
C ASP A 220 11.18 -10.01 0.17
N GLN A 221 10.62 -11.12 -0.28
CA GLN A 221 9.49 -11.78 0.37
C GLN A 221 9.86 -12.29 1.76
N ARG A 222 11.04 -12.90 1.92
CA ARG A 222 11.55 -13.28 3.24
C ARG A 222 11.73 -12.06 4.14
N ARG A 223 12.36 -11.00 3.64
CA ARG A 223 12.50 -9.72 4.36
C ARG A 223 11.15 -9.17 4.81
N ALA A 224 10.12 -9.26 3.97
CA ALA A 224 8.75 -8.85 4.33
C ALA A 224 8.21 -9.63 5.54
N LEU A 225 8.39 -10.94 5.57
CA LEU A 225 7.95 -11.78 6.69
C LEU A 225 8.73 -11.51 7.97
N ASP A 226 10.05 -11.29 7.88
CA ASP A 226 10.88 -10.96 9.04
C ASP A 226 10.49 -9.60 9.61
N ALA A 227 10.24 -8.62 8.73
CA ALA A 227 9.72 -7.31 9.11
C ALA A 227 8.37 -7.44 9.84
N LEU A 228 7.45 -8.28 9.35
CA LEU A 228 6.18 -8.56 10.03
C LEU A 228 6.36 -9.24 11.38
N ALA A 229 7.35 -10.14 11.54
CA ALA A 229 7.62 -10.78 12.82
C ALA A 229 7.93 -9.75 13.91
N GLY A 230 8.71 -8.70 13.61
CA GLY A 230 8.97 -7.60 14.55
C GLY A 230 7.73 -6.76 14.89
N VAL A 231 6.84 -6.58 13.93
CA VAL A 231 5.62 -5.78 14.09
C VAL A 231 4.51 -6.53 14.85
N LEU A 232 4.41 -7.84 14.65
CA LEU A 232 3.39 -8.69 15.29
C LEU A 232 3.80 -9.17 16.69
N ARG A 233 5.10 -9.09 17.05
CA ARG A 233 5.59 -9.48 18.38
C ARG A 233 5.09 -8.51 19.47
N SER A 234 4.15 -9.04 20.25
CA SER A 234 3.42 -8.48 21.39
C SER A 234 2.68 -7.15 21.15
N PRO A 235 1.34 -7.16 21.14
CA PRO A 235 0.57 -5.93 21.27
C PRO A 235 0.98 -5.24 22.58
N ILE A 236 1.27 -3.94 22.53
CA ILE A 236 1.29 -3.11 23.74
C ILE A 236 -0.05 -3.33 24.44
N LYS A 237 -0.05 -3.54 25.77
CA LYS A 237 -1.25 -3.88 26.54
C LYS A 237 -2.43 -2.98 26.15
N GLY A 238 -3.50 -3.58 25.63
CA GLY A 238 -4.73 -2.88 25.23
C GLY A 238 -4.73 -2.29 23.81
N MET A 239 -3.68 -2.47 23.01
CA MET A 239 -3.63 -2.04 21.61
C MET A 239 -3.62 -3.26 20.67
N PRO A 240 -4.77 -3.63 20.08
CA PRO A 240 -4.81 -4.64 19.02
C PRO A 240 -3.88 -4.28 17.86
N VAL A 241 -3.24 -5.29 17.27
CA VAL A 241 -2.47 -5.16 16.04
C VAL A 241 -3.17 -6.00 14.99
N GLN A 242 -3.55 -5.39 13.87
CA GLN A 242 -4.28 -6.06 12.79
C GLN A 242 -3.45 -6.02 11.51
N LEU A 243 -3.15 -7.18 10.92
CA LEU A 243 -2.54 -7.28 9.60
C LEU A 243 -3.60 -6.99 8.53
N VAL A 244 -3.66 -5.73 8.11
CA VAL A 244 -4.70 -5.19 7.24
C VAL A 244 -4.57 -5.73 5.82
N ALA A 245 -3.35 -5.78 5.29
CA ALA A 245 -3.10 -6.29 3.94
C ALA A 245 -1.75 -6.99 3.86
N LEU A 246 -1.67 -8.02 3.02
CA LEU A 246 -0.44 -8.75 2.73
C LEU A 246 -0.47 -9.26 1.28
N ASN A 247 0.45 -8.80 0.46
CA ASN A 247 0.75 -9.34 -0.85
C ASN A 247 2.25 -9.49 -1.02
N LEU A 248 2.74 -10.73 -0.93
CA LEU A 248 4.14 -11.06 -1.12
C LEU A 248 4.54 -11.13 -2.61
N PHE A 249 3.58 -11.25 -3.52
CA PHE A 249 3.81 -11.65 -4.92
C PHE A 249 3.57 -10.54 -5.94
N ALA A 250 3.19 -9.33 -5.48
CA ALA A 250 3.30 -8.14 -6.31
C ALA A 250 4.75 -7.91 -6.75
N SER A 251 4.97 -6.99 -7.69
CA SER A 251 6.32 -6.60 -8.17
C SER A 251 7.29 -6.25 -7.03
N VAL A 252 6.73 -5.80 -5.90
CA VAL A 252 7.38 -5.59 -4.61
C VAL A 252 6.41 -6.04 -3.52
N PRO A 253 6.86 -6.67 -2.42
CA PRO A 253 5.96 -7.04 -1.34
C PRO A 253 5.24 -5.82 -0.74
N LEU A 254 3.92 -5.94 -0.62
CA LEU A 254 3.01 -4.92 -0.09
C LEU A 254 2.43 -5.42 1.23
N LEU A 255 2.48 -4.59 2.27
CA LEU A 255 1.87 -4.92 3.56
C LEU A 255 1.29 -3.67 4.23
N ALA A 256 0.22 -3.86 4.98
CA ALA A 256 -0.36 -2.83 5.81
C ALA A 256 -0.69 -3.37 7.21
N VAL A 257 -0.36 -2.61 8.25
CA VAL A 257 -0.61 -2.98 9.64
C VAL A 257 -1.35 -1.87 10.36
N GLY A 258 -2.45 -2.23 11.01
CA GLY A 258 -3.26 -1.40 11.86
C GLY A 258 -2.92 -1.55 13.34
N TYR A 259 -3.02 -0.45 14.07
CA TYR A 259 -2.92 -0.37 15.52
C TYR A 259 -4.22 0.19 16.08
N GLY A 260 -4.85 -0.54 17.00
CA GLY A 260 -6.22 -0.31 17.46
C GLY A 260 -7.21 -1.32 16.87
N ASN A 261 -8.44 -1.33 17.37
CA ASN A 261 -9.53 -2.11 16.78
C ASN A 261 -10.15 -1.32 15.62
N LEU A 262 -9.63 -1.50 14.39
CA LEU A 262 -10.03 -0.72 13.22
C LEU A 262 -11.51 -0.86 12.83
N ASP A 263 -12.21 -1.88 13.33
CA ASP A 263 -13.65 -2.04 13.11
C ASP A 263 -14.50 -1.17 14.05
N ALA A 264 -13.89 -0.57 15.08
CA ALA A 264 -14.56 0.25 16.08
C ALA A 264 -14.02 1.69 16.17
N VAL A 265 -13.07 2.06 15.31
CA VAL A 265 -12.43 3.39 15.38
C VAL A 265 -13.36 4.49 14.89
N THR A 266 -13.31 5.63 15.56
CA THR A 266 -13.95 6.86 15.13
C THR A 266 -13.01 7.71 14.27
N ASN A 267 -11.70 7.48 14.38
CA ASN A 267 -10.69 8.26 13.70
C ASN A 267 -9.58 7.34 13.21
N THR A 268 -9.31 7.36 11.90
CA THR A 268 -8.19 6.61 11.32
C THR A 268 -7.08 7.58 10.92
N THR A 269 -5.87 7.33 11.39
CA THR A 269 -4.65 8.00 10.90
C THR A 269 -3.90 7.08 9.96
N TRP A 270 -3.68 7.56 8.75
CA TRP A 270 -2.86 6.86 7.77
C TRP A 270 -1.45 7.38 7.83
N CYS A 271 -0.55 6.48 8.16
CA CYS A 271 0.85 6.70 8.07
C CYS A 271 1.27 6.14 6.70
N VAL A 272 1.65 7.07 5.83
CA VAL A 272 2.17 6.82 4.48
C VAL A 272 3.70 7.02 4.43
N PRO A 273 4.51 6.05 3.96
CA PRO A 273 5.96 6.18 3.88
C PRO A 273 6.38 7.12 2.74
N GLY A 274 7.49 7.85 2.91
CA GLY A 274 8.10 8.70 1.88
C GLY A 274 9.29 8.04 1.16
N MET A 275 9.96 8.78 0.26
CA MET A 275 11.21 8.36 -0.37
C MET A 275 12.31 8.05 0.67
N GLY A 276 13.08 6.99 0.46
CA GLY A 276 14.19 6.56 1.33
C GLY A 276 13.78 5.70 2.55
N THR A 277 12.50 5.37 2.67
CA THR A 277 12.00 4.48 3.74
C THR A 277 12.05 3.02 3.29
N ASP A 278 13.24 2.45 3.10
CA ASP A 278 13.35 1.02 2.77
C ASP A 278 12.74 0.17 3.88
N ALA A 279 11.79 -0.67 3.52
CA ALA A 279 10.96 -1.37 4.49
C ALA A 279 11.67 -2.54 5.21
N ALA A 280 12.88 -2.93 4.80
CA ALA A 280 13.70 -3.85 5.58
C ALA A 280 14.31 -3.15 6.81
N ASP A 281 14.82 -1.93 6.66
CA ASP A 281 15.48 -1.16 7.73
C ASP A 281 14.50 -0.29 8.52
N GLY A 282 13.45 0.22 7.86
CA GLY A 282 12.49 1.16 8.45
C GLY A 282 11.33 0.52 9.19
N THR A 283 11.01 -0.77 8.98
CA THR A 283 9.73 -1.34 9.44
C THR A 283 9.52 -1.27 10.95
N ASN A 284 10.54 -1.60 11.73
CA ASN A 284 10.43 -1.57 13.19
C ASN A 284 10.38 -0.14 13.73
N ALA A 285 11.17 0.78 13.16
CA ALA A 285 11.14 2.19 13.52
C ALA A 285 9.77 2.82 13.21
N TRP A 286 9.19 2.48 12.06
CA TRP A 286 7.90 2.99 11.64
C TRP A 286 6.72 2.40 12.41
N SER A 287 6.80 1.12 12.75
CA SER A 287 5.87 0.50 13.68
C SER A 287 5.90 1.22 15.03
N THR A 288 7.09 1.53 15.53
CA THR A 288 7.27 2.32 16.76
C THR A 288 6.62 3.70 16.65
N ALA A 289 6.84 4.42 15.55
CA ALA A 289 6.22 5.73 15.33
C ALA A 289 4.68 5.66 15.30
N ALA A 290 4.11 4.68 14.59
CA ALA A 290 2.66 4.47 14.52
C ALA A 290 2.06 4.10 15.88
N ARG A 291 2.75 3.25 16.65
CA ARG A 291 2.35 2.90 18.03
C ARG A 291 2.41 4.10 18.97
N ASN A 292 3.44 4.94 18.86
CA ASN A 292 3.56 6.17 19.64
C ASN A 292 2.40 7.13 19.31
N LEU A 293 2.05 7.26 18.03
CA LEU A 293 0.92 8.08 17.60
C LEU A 293 -0.40 7.56 18.18
N TYR A 294 -0.64 6.24 18.09
CA TYR A 294 -1.81 5.62 18.72
C TYR A 294 -1.84 5.92 20.22
N ALA A 295 -0.72 5.73 20.92
CA ALA A 295 -0.65 5.94 22.37
C ALA A 295 -0.95 7.38 22.80
N VAL A 296 -0.57 8.37 21.99
CA VAL A 296 -0.92 9.78 22.21
C VAL A 296 -2.40 10.03 21.91
N GLN A 297 -2.90 9.51 20.78
CA GLN A 297 -4.28 9.70 20.36
C GLN A 297 -5.29 9.06 21.33
N SER A 298 -4.96 7.90 21.90
CA SER A 298 -5.82 7.20 22.87
C SER A 298 -5.98 7.96 24.20
N ARG A 299 -5.19 9.01 24.43
CA ARG A 299 -5.32 9.89 25.61
C ARG A 299 -6.20 11.11 25.34
N LEU A 300 -6.63 11.33 24.09
CA LEU A 300 -7.48 12.45 23.73
C LEU A 300 -8.94 12.12 24.10
N PRO A 301 -9.65 13.01 24.83
CA PRO A 301 -11.03 12.79 25.21
C PRO A 301 -11.94 12.51 23.99
N GLY A 302 -12.73 11.45 24.06
CA GLY A 302 -13.70 11.08 23.01
C GLY A 302 -13.12 10.44 21.76
N MET A 303 -11.80 10.18 21.70
CA MET A 303 -11.16 9.59 20.53
C MET A 303 -11.03 8.07 20.66
N VAL A 304 -11.50 7.32 19.65
CA VAL A 304 -11.17 5.90 19.47
C VAL A 304 -10.24 5.79 18.25
N PRO A 305 -8.90 5.85 18.44
CA PRO A 305 -7.98 5.94 17.32
C PRO A 305 -7.74 4.58 16.66
N GLY A 306 -7.52 4.63 15.35
CA GLY A 306 -6.85 3.62 14.56
C GLY A 306 -5.66 4.24 13.85
N VAL A 307 -4.51 3.59 13.89
CA VAL A 307 -3.35 4.03 13.11
C VAL A 307 -3.00 2.93 12.12
N ILE A 308 -3.09 3.22 10.82
CA ILE A 308 -2.73 2.27 9.77
C ILE A 308 -1.43 2.72 9.13
N ARG A 309 -0.46 1.82 9.13
CA ARG A 309 0.78 1.95 8.37
C ARG A 309 0.65 1.15 7.08
N VAL A 310 1.09 1.74 5.98
CA VAL A 310 1.28 1.06 4.69
C VAL A 310 2.78 0.94 4.41
N ALA A 311 3.23 -0.16 3.79
CA ALA A 311 4.62 -0.36 3.40
C ALA A 311 4.75 -1.10 2.07
N ARG A 312 5.66 -0.61 1.23
CA ARG A 312 6.09 -1.20 -0.04
C ARG A 312 7.60 -1.49 0.08
N LEU A 313 7.98 -2.76 -0.01
CA LEU A 313 9.39 -3.18 0.08
C LEU A 313 10.06 -3.05 -1.29
N ARG A 314 10.78 -1.95 -1.54
CA ARG A 314 11.56 -1.81 -2.78
C ARG A 314 12.69 -2.84 -2.80
N HIS A 315 13.07 -3.29 -3.99
CA HIS A 315 14.30 -4.06 -4.18
C HIS A 315 15.46 -3.25 -3.62
N SER A 316 16.28 -3.86 -2.77
CA SER A 316 17.58 -3.31 -2.41
C SER A 316 18.38 -3.12 -3.70
N GLY A 317 18.70 -1.88 -4.06
CA GLY A 317 19.72 -1.63 -5.09
C GLY A 317 21.05 -2.30 -4.68
N PRO A 318 21.99 -2.52 -5.63
CA PRO A 318 23.30 -3.05 -5.26
C PRO A 318 23.88 -2.16 -4.17
N GLY A 319 24.13 -2.78 -3.01
CA GLY A 319 24.50 -2.07 -1.80
C GLY A 319 25.64 -1.10 -2.09
N HIS A 320 25.47 0.15 -1.68
CA HIS A 320 26.63 0.96 -1.39
C HIS A 320 27.31 0.29 -0.21
N GLY A 321 28.26 -0.59 -0.52
CA GLY A 321 29.21 -1.08 0.44
C GLY A 321 29.81 0.15 1.09
N HIS A 322 29.46 0.38 2.36
CA HIS A 322 30.26 1.22 3.23
C HIS A 322 31.65 0.58 3.26
N ARG A 323 32.52 1.05 2.37
CA ARG A 323 33.96 0.88 2.57
C ARG A 323 34.25 1.64 3.86
N LYS A 324 34.57 0.87 4.89
CA LYS A 324 35.31 1.35 6.04
C LYS A 324 36.66 1.92 5.59
#